data_AF-A0A9E6CVC0-F1
#
_entry.id   AF-A0A9E6CVC0-F1
#
_cell.length_a   1.000
_cell.length_b   1.000
_cell.length_c   1.000
_cell.angle_alpha   90.00
_cell.angle_beta   90.00
_cell.angle_gamma   90.00
#
_symmetry.space_group_name_H-M   'P 1'
#
loop_
_entity.id
_entity.type
_entity.pdbx_description
1 polymer ?
#
loop_
_entity_poly.entity_id
_entity_poly.type
_entity_poly.pdbx_seq_one_letter_code
_entity_poly.pdbx_strand_id
1 'polypeptide(L)'
;MSTAELRVARAALQMQEDVISFVRRVAQGRCDLARDEQRRRTDGTPASGMSVVDIASVFGQEHGGGSLRPPRETNISADHQFVVELERLCESIGFGELRTLDDASLESVVRQLSVFETSRSAERQALFTKIDRFTTELVKRYKDGEANVDSLLAD
;
A
#
# COMPACT_ATOMS: atom_id res chain seq x y z
N MET A 1 -15.16 3.66 -26.41
CA MET A 1 -13.79 4.16 -26.13
C MET A 1 -12.85 3.72 -27.24
N SER A 2 -12.06 4.66 -27.77
CA SER A 2 -10.93 4.38 -28.65
C SER A 2 -9.80 3.67 -27.89
N THR A 3 -8.82 3.12 -28.62
CA THR A 3 -7.65 2.48 -28.00
C THR A 3 -6.82 3.47 -27.18
N ALA A 4 -6.68 4.71 -27.67
CA ALA A 4 -6.02 5.78 -26.93
C ALA A 4 -6.76 6.11 -25.62
N GLU A 5 -8.08 6.23 -25.66
CA GLU A 5 -8.90 6.46 -24.46
C GLU A 5 -8.75 5.32 -23.43
N LEU A 6 -8.67 4.07 -23.88
CA LEU A 6 -8.42 2.92 -22.99
C LEU A 6 -7.04 2.96 -22.33
N ARG A 7 -6.00 3.38 -23.06
CA ARG A 7 -4.65 3.55 -22.51
C ARG A 7 -4.63 4.62 -21.42
N VAL A 8 -5.22 5.78 -21.71
CA VAL A 8 -5.33 6.91 -20.75
C VAL A 8 -6.11 6.49 -19.51
N ALA A 9 -7.27 5.85 -19.67
CA ALA A 9 -8.07 5.39 -18.54
C ALA A 9 -7.35 4.33 -17.69
N ARG A 10 -6.63 3.39 -18.33
CA ARG A 10 -5.82 2.40 -17.62
C ARG A 10 -4.67 3.05 -16.86
N ALA A 11 -3.97 4.01 -17.46
CA ALA A 11 -2.86 4.72 -16.82
C ALA A 11 -3.34 5.50 -15.59
N ALA A 12 -4.49 6.19 -15.69
CA ALA A 12 -5.09 6.89 -14.56
C ALA A 12 -5.45 5.95 -13.40
N LEU A 13 -6.02 4.77 -13.69
CA LEU A 13 -6.30 3.76 -12.65
C LEU A 13 -5.01 3.18 -12.04
N GLN A 14 -3.95 3.02 -12.83
CA GLN A 14 -2.66 2.56 -12.32
C GLN A 14 -2.04 3.57 -11.36
N MET A 15 -2.08 4.87 -11.69
CA MET A 15 -1.62 5.92 -10.78
C MET A 15 -2.41 5.94 -9.46
N GLN A 16 -3.73 5.75 -9.51
CA GLN A 16 -4.54 5.62 -8.30
C GLN A 16 -4.16 4.38 -7.48
N GLU A 17 -3.93 3.25 -8.14
CA GLU A 17 -3.53 2.00 -7.49
C GLU A 17 -2.16 2.11 -6.83
N ASP A 18 -1.21 2.79 -7.47
CA ASP A 18 0.13 3.01 -6.94
C ASP A 18 0.08 3.75 -5.59
N VAL A 19 -0.74 4.80 -5.49
CA VAL A 19 -0.92 5.53 -4.22
C VAL A 19 -1.53 4.64 -3.14
N ILE A 20 -2.57 3.88 -3.47
CA ILE A 20 -3.22 2.99 -2.50
C ILE A 20 -2.27 1.89 -2.05
N SER A 21 -1.52 1.29 -2.97
CA SER A 21 -0.51 0.27 -2.67
C SER A 21 0.59 0.81 -1.75
N PHE A 22 1.05 2.04 -1.98
CA PHE A 22 2.00 2.71 -1.09
C PHE A 22 1.44 2.89 0.31
N VAL A 23 0.29 3.56 0.44
CA VAL A 23 -0.35 3.85 1.73
C VAL A 23 -0.68 2.57 2.50
N ARG A 24 -1.17 1.54 1.81
CA ARG A 24 -1.43 0.22 2.38
C ARG A 24 -0.16 -0.41 2.96
N ARG A 25 0.97 -0.36 2.25
CA ARG A 25 2.23 -0.96 2.73
C ARG A 25 2.80 -0.18 3.92
N VAL A 26 2.65 1.14 3.95
CA VAL A 26 3.02 1.96 5.11
C VAL A 26 2.16 1.60 6.33
N ALA A 27 0.83 1.51 6.15
CA ALA A 27 -0.08 1.11 7.23
C ALA A 27 0.23 -0.30 7.76
N GLN A 28 0.52 -1.26 6.86
CA GLN A 28 0.96 -2.60 7.23
C GLN A 28 2.22 -2.54 8.09
N GLY A 29 3.26 -1.84 7.64
CA GLY A 29 4.52 -1.77 8.38
C GLY A 29 4.38 -1.11 9.76
N ARG A 30 3.55 -0.08 9.87
CA ARG A 30 3.20 0.54 11.17
C ARG A 30 2.45 -0.45 12.06
N CYS A 31 1.52 -1.22 11.50
CA CYS A 31 0.80 -2.25 12.25
C CYS A 31 1.75 -3.35 12.77
N ASP A 32 2.72 -3.76 11.97
CA ASP A 32 3.70 -4.79 12.35
C ASP A 32 4.60 -4.32 13.50
N LEU A 33 4.94 -3.03 13.51
CA LEU A 33 5.68 -2.40 14.60
C LEU A 33 4.88 -2.34 15.91
N ALA A 34 3.58 -2.03 15.83
CA ALA A 34 2.70 -2.04 17.00
C ALA A 34 2.51 -3.47 17.55
N ARG A 35 2.39 -4.48 16.66
CA ARG A 35 2.35 -5.90 17.06
C ARG A 35 3.68 -6.37 17.67
N ASP A 36 4.79 -5.84 17.20
CA ASP A 36 6.10 -6.14 17.79
C ASP A 36 6.21 -5.65 19.23
N GLU A 37 5.73 -4.43 19.50
CA GLU A 37 5.64 -3.92 20.87
C GLU A 37 4.75 -4.82 21.76
N GLN A 38 3.60 -5.29 21.27
CA GLN A 38 2.76 -6.24 22.03
C GLN A 38 3.51 -7.54 22.37
N ARG A 39 4.25 -8.11 21.42
CA ARG A 39 5.07 -9.31 21.66
C ARG A 39 6.15 -9.05 22.71
N ARG A 40 6.88 -7.93 22.61
CA ARG A 40 7.93 -7.57 23.58
C ARG A 40 7.40 -7.45 25.00
N ARG A 41 6.22 -6.86 25.19
CA ARG A 41 5.57 -6.80 26.52
C ARG A 41 5.23 -8.18 27.07
N THR A 42 4.72 -9.06 26.20
CA THR A 42 4.38 -10.44 26.57
C THR A 42 5.62 -11.25 26.95
N ASP A 43 6.72 -11.06 26.23
CA ASP A 43 8.00 -11.76 26.45
C ASP A 43 8.86 -11.15 27.56
N GLY A 44 8.41 -10.05 28.18
CA GLY A 44 9.17 -9.33 29.21
C GLY A 44 10.45 -8.66 28.69
N THR A 45 10.55 -8.44 27.37
CA THR A 45 11.72 -7.79 26.77
C THR A 45 11.70 -6.30 27.11
N PRO A 46 12.75 -5.76 27.77
CA PRO A 46 12.78 -4.35 28.20
C PRO A 46 12.52 -3.41 27.03
N ALA A 47 11.80 -2.31 27.25
CA ALA A 47 11.63 -1.26 26.25
C ALA A 47 12.99 -0.59 25.98
N SER A 48 13.64 -0.98 24.89
CA SER A 48 14.77 -0.23 24.33
C SER A 48 14.19 0.74 23.29
N GLY A 49 14.86 1.88 23.07
CA GLY A 49 14.54 2.73 21.93
C GLY A 49 14.48 1.91 20.64
N MET A 50 13.62 2.32 19.70
CA MET A 50 13.43 1.59 18.45
C MET A 50 14.69 1.70 17.59
N SER A 51 15.59 0.72 17.74
CA SER A 51 16.83 0.65 16.97
C SER A 51 16.52 0.33 15.51
N VAL A 52 17.38 0.79 14.60
CA VAL A 52 17.35 0.38 13.18
C VAL A 52 17.38 -1.14 13.05
N VAL A 53 18.08 -1.84 13.96
CA VAL A 53 18.13 -3.31 14.02
C VAL A 53 16.77 -3.91 14.36
N ASP A 54 16.05 -3.31 15.31
CA ASP A 54 14.71 -3.76 15.71
C ASP A 54 13.74 -3.58 14.53
N ILE A 55 13.80 -2.44 13.85
CA ILE A 55 12.99 -2.15 12.66
C ILE A 55 13.29 -3.15 11.52
N ALA A 56 14.57 -3.41 11.26
CA ALA A 56 14.98 -4.37 10.23
C ALA A 56 14.53 -5.79 10.58
N SER A 57 14.55 -6.17 11.86
CA SER A 57 14.05 -7.47 12.32
C SER A 57 12.56 -7.62 12.03
N VAL A 58 11.75 -6.60 12.37
CA VAL A 58 10.29 -6.59 12.13
C VAL A 58 9.97 -6.74 10.65
N PHE A 59 10.62 -5.96 9.78
CA PHE A 59 10.34 -6.01 8.33
C PHE A 59 11.01 -7.18 7.61
N GLY A 60 12.06 -7.77 8.18
CA GLY A 60 12.78 -8.91 7.62
C GLY A 60 12.01 -10.24 7.70
N GLN A 61 11.00 -10.34 8.57
CA GLN A 61 10.15 -11.54 8.66
C GLN A 61 9.16 -11.65 7.50
N GLU A 62 8.81 -10.51 6.89
CA GLU A 62 7.82 -10.41 5.82
C GLU A 62 8.47 -10.67 4.46
N HIS A 63 8.46 -11.94 4.02
CA HIS A 63 8.70 -12.29 2.62
C HIS A 63 7.46 -11.88 1.80
N GLY A 64 7.39 -10.60 1.44
CA GLY A 64 6.31 -10.09 0.60
C GLY A 64 6.21 -10.96 -0.66
N GLY A 65 5.02 -11.51 -0.91
CA GLY A 65 4.68 -12.12 -2.19
C GLY A 65 4.86 -11.07 -3.27
N GLY A 66 6.02 -11.06 -3.91
CA GLY A 66 6.39 -10.05 -4.89
C GLY A 66 5.31 -9.97 -5.95
N SER A 67 4.86 -8.75 -6.25
CA SER A 67 4.01 -8.56 -7.41
C SER A 67 4.80 -9.03 -8.63
N LEU A 68 4.25 -9.95 -9.42
CA LEU A 68 4.83 -10.35 -10.72
C LEU A 68 4.84 -9.19 -11.75
N ARG A 69 4.41 -8.00 -11.33
CA ARG A 69 4.27 -6.82 -12.18
C ARG A 69 5.63 -6.12 -12.30
N PRO A 70 5.99 -5.61 -13.49
CA PRO A 70 7.23 -4.87 -13.67
C PRO A 70 7.37 -3.72 -12.67
N PRO A 71 8.59 -3.43 -12.20
CA PRO A 71 8.86 -2.22 -11.42
C PRO A 71 8.36 -0.99 -12.18
N ARG A 72 7.74 -0.05 -11.46
CA ARG A 72 7.31 1.24 -11.98
C ARG A 72 7.87 2.33 -11.11
N GLU A 73 8.21 3.46 -11.71
CA GLU A 73 8.52 4.67 -10.95
C GLU A 73 7.25 5.17 -10.28
N THR A 74 7.22 5.04 -8.96
CA THR A 74 6.10 5.46 -8.13
C THR A 74 6.54 6.63 -7.27
N ASN A 75 6.23 7.85 -7.72
CA ASN A 75 6.46 9.07 -6.95
C ASN A 75 5.14 9.52 -6.32
N ILE A 76 4.97 9.29 -5.01
CA ILE A 76 3.75 9.63 -4.27
C ILE A 76 4.00 10.92 -3.49
N SER A 77 3.18 11.94 -3.74
CA SER A 77 3.25 13.19 -2.98
C SER A 77 2.88 12.96 -1.51
N ALA A 78 3.65 13.56 -0.60
CA ALA A 78 3.34 13.59 0.83
C ALA A 78 1.99 14.28 1.12
N ASP A 79 1.56 15.21 0.26
CA ASP A 79 0.30 15.93 0.40
C ASP A 79 -0.90 15.16 -0.16
N HIS A 80 -0.70 13.94 -0.71
CA HIS A 80 -1.79 13.16 -1.24
C HIS A 80 -2.79 12.79 -0.13
N GLN A 81 -4.09 12.93 -0.40
CA GLN A 81 -5.16 12.77 0.59
C GLN A 81 -5.05 11.50 1.45
N PHE A 82 -4.74 10.35 0.85
CA PHE A 82 -4.60 9.07 1.57
C PHE A 82 -3.34 8.99 2.44
N VAL A 83 -2.27 9.69 2.09
CA VAL A 83 -1.07 9.80 2.93
C VAL A 83 -1.42 10.63 4.16
N VAL A 84 -2.04 11.80 3.94
CA VAL A 84 -2.50 12.70 5.00
C VAL A 84 -3.53 12.01 5.91
N GLU A 85 -4.44 11.21 5.35
CA GLU A 85 -5.42 10.42 6.12
C GLU A 85 -4.72 9.41 7.06
N LEU A 86 -3.71 8.69 6.56
CA LEU A 86 -2.93 7.76 7.37
C LEU A 86 -2.12 8.47 8.46
N GLU A 87 -1.49 9.62 8.15
CA GLU A 87 -0.75 10.39 9.16
C GLU A 87 -1.69 10.89 10.27
N ARG A 88 -2.85 11.48 9.91
CA ARG A 88 -3.85 11.92 10.90
C ARG A 88 -4.36 10.75 11.76
N LEU A 89 -4.58 9.58 11.15
CA LEU A 89 -4.92 8.38 11.90
C LEU A 89 -3.83 8.06 12.92
N CYS A 90 -2.57 7.99 12.48
CA CYS A 90 -1.43 7.70 13.34
C CYS A 90 -1.26 8.69 14.50
N GLU A 91 -1.46 9.98 14.25
CA GLU A 91 -1.49 11.01 15.29
C GLU A 91 -2.62 10.76 16.29
N SER A 92 -3.84 10.53 15.81
CA SER A 92 -5.03 10.36 16.66
C SER A 92 -4.98 9.13 17.56
N ILE A 93 -4.26 8.09 17.15
CA ILE A 93 -4.10 6.84 17.92
C ILE A 93 -2.80 6.81 18.72
N GLY A 94 -2.00 7.88 18.73
CA GLY A 94 -0.76 7.95 19.50
C GLY A 94 0.36 7.03 18.98
N PHE A 95 0.37 6.73 17.68
CA PHE A 95 1.37 5.82 17.08
C PHE A 95 2.83 6.29 17.30
N GLY A 96 3.07 7.60 17.39
CA GLY A 96 4.41 8.14 17.66
C GLY A 96 4.97 7.73 19.03
N GLU A 97 4.11 7.38 19.98
CA GLU A 97 4.45 7.13 21.38
C GLU A 97 4.17 5.67 21.78
N LEU A 98 4.23 4.72 20.83
CA LEU A 98 3.88 3.30 21.03
C LEU A 98 4.42 2.69 22.33
N ARG A 99 5.66 3.02 22.72
CA ARG A 99 6.33 2.45 23.91
C ARG A 99 5.77 2.98 25.24
N THR A 100 5.08 4.12 25.23
CA THR A 100 4.51 4.73 26.45
C THR A 100 3.02 4.48 26.57
N LEU A 101 2.37 3.96 25.53
CA LEU A 101 0.95 3.58 25.57
C LEU A 101 0.71 2.47 26.60
N ASP A 102 -0.46 2.45 27.23
CA ASP A 102 -0.90 1.27 27.97
C ASP A 102 -1.31 0.14 27.00
N ASP A 103 -1.51 -1.07 27.53
CA ASP A 103 -1.81 -2.25 26.71
C ASP A 103 -3.11 -2.11 25.92
N ALA A 104 -4.13 -1.47 26.50
CA ALA A 104 -5.41 -1.24 25.86
C ALA A 104 -5.30 -0.25 24.68
N SER A 105 -4.53 0.82 24.86
CA SER A 105 -4.25 1.80 23.81
C SER A 105 -3.44 1.19 22.69
N LEU A 106 -2.42 0.38 23.02
CA LEU A 106 -1.62 -0.35 22.05
C LEU A 106 -2.45 -1.36 21.23
N GLU A 107 -3.36 -2.10 21.88
CA GLU A 107 -4.32 -2.97 21.19
C GLU A 107 -5.21 -2.16 20.25
N SER A 108 -5.68 -0.99 20.69
CA SER A 108 -6.45 -0.10 19.83
C SER A 108 -5.64 0.40 18.63
N VAL A 109 -4.34 0.67 18.77
CA VAL A 109 -3.48 1.06 17.64
C VAL A 109 -3.43 -0.03 16.58
N VAL A 110 -3.14 -1.28 17.01
CA VAL A 110 -3.10 -2.44 16.09
C VAL A 110 -4.43 -2.62 15.38
N ARG A 111 -5.55 -2.54 16.10
CA ARG A 111 -6.89 -2.68 15.54
C ARG A 111 -7.18 -1.59 14.50
N GLN A 112 -6.93 -0.33 14.81
CA GLN A 112 -7.25 0.78 13.91
C GLN A 112 -6.37 0.78 12.66
N LEU A 113 -5.07 0.51 12.79
CA LEU A 113 -4.18 0.34 11.64
C LEU A 113 -4.57 -0.86 10.77
N SER A 114 -4.98 -1.97 11.38
CA SER A 114 -5.45 -3.15 10.65
C SER A 114 -6.72 -2.87 9.84
N VAL A 115 -7.67 -2.12 10.40
CA VAL A 115 -8.89 -1.70 9.71
C VAL A 115 -8.57 -0.81 8.52
N PHE A 116 -7.68 0.17 8.70
CA PHE A 116 -7.25 1.05 7.62
C PHE A 116 -6.49 0.29 6.51
N GLU A 117 -5.59 -0.62 6.88
CA GLU A 117 -4.89 -1.46 5.89
C GLU A 117 -5.88 -2.32 5.11
N THR A 118 -6.86 -2.93 5.79
CA THR A 118 -7.87 -3.79 5.17
C THR A 118 -8.76 -3.01 4.19
N SER A 119 -9.14 -1.76 4.51
CA SER A 119 -9.93 -0.93 3.60
C SER A 119 -9.14 -0.56 2.35
N ARG A 120 -7.87 -0.17 2.49
CA ARG A 120 -6.98 0.11 1.36
C ARG A 120 -6.70 -1.15 0.53
N SER A 121 -6.59 -2.31 1.17
CA SER A 121 -6.51 -3.62 0.51
C SER A 121 -7.74 -3.88 -0.39
N ALA A 122 -8.95 -3.63 0.12
CA ALA A 122 -10.19 -3.81 -0.65
C ALA A 122 -10.27 -2.85 -1.84
N GLU A 123 -9.93 -1.57 -1.65
CA GLU A 123 -9.90 -0.56 -2.72
C GLU A 123 -8.88 -0.93 -3.81
N ARG A 124 -7.69 -1.39 -3.41
CA ARG A 124 -6.66 -1.88 -4.33
C ARG A 124 -7.16 -3.03 -5.18
N GLN A 125 -7.85 -4.01 -4.60
CA GLN A 125 -8.41 -5.13 -5.35
C GLN A 125 -9.48 -4.69 -6.36
N ALA A 126 -10.32 -3.72 -5.98
CA ALA A 126 -11.31 -3.14 -6.88
C ALA A 126 -10.64 -2.39 -8.05
N LEU A 127 -9.54 -1.68 -7.81
CA LEU A 127 -8.75 -1.05 -8.88
C LEU A 127 -8.11 -2.09 -9.80
N PHE A 128 -7.55 -3.18 -9.26
CA PHE A 128 -7.01 -4.25 -10.09
C PHE A 128 -8.04 -4.86 -11.01
N THR A 129 -9.23 -5.16 -10.51
CA THR A 129 -10.31 -5.71 -11.35
C THR A 129 -10.63 -4.78 -12.53
N LYS A 130 -10.61 -3.46 -12.32
CA LYS A 130 -10.83 -2.46 -13.39
C LYS A 130 -9.64 -2.38 -14.36
N ILE A 131 -8.41 -2.35 -13.85
CA ILE A 131 -7.17 -2.32 -14.65
C ILE A 131 -7.07 -3.57 -15.53
N ASP A 132 -7.40 -4.74 -14.97
CA ASP A 132 -7.35 -6.01 -15.67
C ASP A 132 -8.39 -6.05 -16.78
N ARG A 133 -9.61 -5.56 -16.55
CA ARG A 133 -10.63 -5.41 -17.59
C ARG A 133 -10.14 -4.57 -18.76
N PHE A 134 -9.53 -3.41 -18.51
CA PHE A 134 -8.97 -2.57 -19.59
C PHE A 134 -7.77 -3.22 -20.27
N THR A 135 -6.95 -3.95 -19.52
CA THR A 135 -5.82 -4.69 -20.07
C THR A 135 -6.30 -5.80 -21.01
N THR A 136 -7.32 -6.58 -20.62
CA THR A 136 -7.93 -7.60 -21.47
C THR A 136 -8.50 -7.00 -22.76
N GLU A 137 -9.22 -5.89 -22.66
CA GLU A 137 -9.77 -5.20 -23.84
C GLU A 137 -8.66 -4.69 -24.77
N LEU A 138 -7.60 -4.08 -24.23
CA LEU A 138 -6.45 -3.64 -25.02
C LEU A 138 -5.78 -4.83 -25.72
N VAL A 139 -5.52 -5.93 -25.01
CA VAL A 139 -4.91 -7.15 -25.57
C VAL A 139 -5.77 -7.71 -26.70
N LYS A 140 -7.09 -7.71 -26.55
CA LYS A 140 -8.02 -8.15 -27.60
C LYS A 140 -7.86 -7.30 -28.87
N ARG A 141 -7.87 -5.96 -28.75
CA ARG A 141 -7.74 -5.05 -29.90
C ARG A 141 -6.42 -5.18 -30.65
N TYR A 142 -5.32 -5.44 -29.94
CA TYR A 142 -4.03 -5.73 -30.59
C TYR A 142 -4.06 -7.07 -31.35
N LYS A 143 -4.72 -8.10 -30.80
CA LYS A 143 -4.85 -9.40 -31.47
C LYS A 143 -5.73 -9.33 -32.71
N ASP A 144 -6.80 -8.54 -32.66
CA ASP A 144 -7.79 -8.41 -33.74
C ASP A 144 -7.32 -7.43 -34.85
N GLY A 145 -6.12 -6.83 -34.71
CA GLY A 145 -5.55 -5.89 -35.69
C GLY A 145 -6.17 -4.49 -35.66
N GLU A 146 -7.05 -4.22 -34.70
CA GLU A 146 -7.72 -2.92 -34.51
C GLU A 146 -6.81 -1.85 -33.88
N ALA A 147 -5.59 -2.22 -33.46
CA ALA A 147 -4.59 -1.30 -32.91
C ALA A 147 -3.17 -1.67 -33.41
N ASN A 148 -2.46 -0.70 -34.00
CA ASN A 148 -1.06 -0.87 -34.42
C ASN A 148 -0.10 -0.63 -33.23
N VAL A 149 0.87 -1.51 -33.04
CA VAL A 149 1.97 -1.39 -32.06
C VAL A 149 2.83 -0.16 -32.32
N ASP A 150 2.99 0.29 -33.57
CA ASP A 150 3.75 1.50 -33.92
C ASP A 150 3.21 2.76 -33.24
N SER A 151 1.91 2.78 -32.90
CA SER A 151 1.30 3.89 -32.14
C SER A 151 1.78 3.99 -30.69
N LEU A 152 2.54 3.02 -30.17
CA LEU A 152 3.16 3.07 -28.84
C LEU A 152 4.52 3.78 -28.85
N LEU A 153 5.09 4.08 -30.03
CA LEU A 153 6.37 4.76 -30.19
C LEU A 153 6.22 6.25 -30.55
N ALA A 154 4.98 6.68 -30.80
CA ALA A 154 4.64 8.05 -31.21
C ALA A 154 3.95 8.86 -30.08
N ASP A 155 3.61 8.22 -28.97
CA ASP A 155 3.08 8.81 -27.72
C ASP A 155 4.16 8.80 -26.63
#